data_AF-A0A1I6L259-F1
#
_entry.id   AF-A0A1I6L259-F1
#
_cell.length_a   1.000
_cell.length_b   1.000
_cell.length_c   1.000
_cell.angle_alpha   90.00
_cell.angle_beta   90.00
_cell.angle_gamma   90.00
#
_symmetry.space_group_name_H-M   'P 1'
#
loop_
_entity.id
_entity.type
_entity.pdbx_description
1 polymer ?
#
loop_
_entity_poly.entity_id
_entity_poly.type
_entity_poly.pdbx_seq_one_letter_code
_entity_poly.pdbx_strand_id
1 'polypeptide(L)'
;MSASSPLTAERVSELVMANRAIRAPSYDADHDDGVQFTDLDRGLQWGADAIPALLGLFRVEQDTREDHPDGWVGFARHWRGGTVRLDFDLFAAPDAADPVLVVTAIAGRAGEGTIVDEEFGDIDLPNEIPTQEEWETRDKQYQAARRKDDTDGGAAVTAYIAALPGWKRDVAEQFDEIVRSEVPDVRRAVKWHQPFYGVEDQGWFASFSAFSKHVKLTFVCESYLEPEPPSGTAPDRQAIDIEETDTLDEAQVASWVRQAADDPGMNW
;
A
#
# COMPACT_ATOMS: atom_id res chain seq x y z
N MET A 1 -25.86 10.36 9.65
CA MET A 1 -24.82 10.46 8.62
C MET A 1 -24.25 11.86 8.69
N SER A 2 -23.14 12.05 9.40
CA SER A 2 -22.43 13.33 9.38
C SER A 2 -21.82 13.45 8.00
N ALA A 3 -22.16 14.50 7.25
CA ALA A 3 -21.46 14.79 6.01
C ALA A 3 -19.99 15.06 6.38
N SER A 4 -19.12 14.10 6.08
CA SER A 4 -17.68 14.32 6.18
C SER A 4 -17.35 15.50 5.27
N SER A 5 -16.52 16.43 5.73
CA SER A 5 -15.98 17.48 4.87
C SER A 5 -15.35 16.85 3.63
N PRO A 6 -15.48 17.48 2.44
CA PRO A 6 -14.90 16.96 1.22
C PRO A 6 -13.37 16.85 1.38
N LEU A 7 -12.80 15.75 0.89
CA LEU A 7 -11.36 15.52 0.93
C LEU A 7 -10.65 16.54 0.04
N THR A 8 -9.62 17.19 0.58
CA THR A 8 -8.82 18.19 -0.14
C THR A 8 -7.48 17.62 -0.57
N ALA A 9 -6.86 18.20 -1.60
CA ALA A 9 -5.52 17.82 -2.05
C ALA A 9 -4.44 18.03 -0.97
N GLU A 10 -4.59 19.07 -0.15
CA GLU A 10 -3.73 19.31 1.01
C GLU A 10 -3.86 18.15 2.00
N ARG A 11 -5.09 17.71 2.30
CA ARG A 11 -5.31 16.57 3.21
C ARG A 11 -4.77 15.26 2.66
N VAL A 12 -4.89 15.02 1.35
CA VAL A 12 -4.24 13.87 0.69
C VAL A 12 -2.72 13.92 0.90
N SER A 13 -2.11 15.09 0.68
CA SER A 13 -0.65 15.28 0.85
C SER A 13 -0.22 15.03 2.29
N GLU A 14 -0.97 15.53 3.27
CA GLU A 14 -0.72 15.27 4.70
C GLU A 14 -0.74 13.77 5.02
N LEU A 15 -1.75 13.04 4.54
CA LEU A 15 -1.88 11.60 4.76
C LEU A 15 -0.70 10.84 4.13
N VAL A 16 -0.31 11.17 2.90
CA VAL A 16 0.84 10.55 2.22
C VAL A 16 2.13 10.77 3.02
N MET A 17 2.37 12.01 3.46
CA MET A 17 3.54 12.38 4.26
C MET A 17 3.52 11.73 5.66
N ALA A 18 2.35 11.42 6.20
CA ALA A 18 2.16 10.77 7.49
C ALA A 18 2.17 9.22 7.43
N ASN A 19 2.61 8.60 6.33
CA ASN A 19 2.51 7.13 6.12
C ASN A 19 1.09 6.57 6.08
N ARG A 20 0.11 7.39 5.74
CA ARG A 20 -1.30 6.98 5.65
C ARG A 20 -1.74 6.79 4.20
N ALA A 21 -0.84 6.37 3.32
CA ALA A 21 -1.15 6.06 1.93
C ALA A 21 -0.52 4.73 1.52
N ILE A 22 -1.35 3.79 1.07
CA ILE A 22 -0.94 2.51 0.52
C ILE A 22 -1.60 2.31 -0.84
N ARG A 23 -1.03 1.44 -1.67
CA ARG A 23 -1.76 0.85 -2.80
C ARG A 23 -2.46 -0.42 -2.34
N ALA A 24 -3.64 -0.69 -2.87
CA ALA A 24 -4.34 -1.94 -2.68
C ALA A 24 -3.44 -3.12 -3.15
N PRO A 25 -3.54 -4.29 -2.51
CA PRO A 25 -2.76 -5.46 -2.91
C PRO A 25 -3.02 -5.88 -4.36
N SER A 26 -4.26 -5.70 -4.81
CA SER A 26 -4.73 -5.98 -6.18
C SER A 26 -5.26 -4.70 -6.81
N TYR A 27 -4.42 -3.67 -6.88
CA TYR A 27 -4.77 -2.43 -7.57
C TYR A 27 -4.65 -2.55 -9.09
N ASP A 28 -5.46 -1.81 -9.82
CA ASP A 28 -5.40 -1.75 -11.28
C ASP A 28 -4.41 -0.68 -11.75
N ALA A 29 -3.65 -1.00 -12.80
CA ALA A 29 -2.73 -0.06 -13.42
C ALA A 29 -2.90 -0.12 -14.94
N ASP A 30 -3.22 1.02 -15.55
CA ASP A 30 -3.47 1.13 -16.99
C ASP A 30 -2.89 2.43 -17.57
N HIS A 31 -2.56 2.45 -18.86
CA HIS A 31 -2.13 3.68 -19.53
C HIS A 31 -2.30 3.61 -21.04
N ASP A 32 -2.47 4.78 -21.68
CA ASP A 32 -2.56 4.87 -23.14
C ASP A 32 -1.21 4.57 -23.82
N ASP A 33 -1.28 4.07 -25.04
CA ASP A 33 -0.10 3.85 -25.89
C ASP A 33 0.64 5.17 -26.16
N GLY A 34 1.96 5.15 -25.96
CA GLY A 34 2.85 6.29 -26.26
C GLY A 34 2.93 7.36 -25.17
N VAL A 35 2.12 7.28 -24.11
CA VAL A 35 2.31 8.13 -22.92
C VAL A 35 3.59 7.71 -22.20
N GLN A 36 4.42 8.69 -21.82
CA GLN A 36 5.71 8.46 -21.18
C GLN A 36 5.67 8.81 -19.69
N PHE A 37 6.14 7.88 -18.86
CA PHE A 37 6.26 8.05 -17.41
C PHE A 37 7.72 8.16 -16.97
N THR A 38 7.95 8.23 -15.66
CA THR A 38 9.30 8.41 -15.11
C THR A 38 10.28 7.33 -15.59
N ASP A 39 9.85 6.06 -15.56
CA ASP A 39 10.61 4.92 -16.10
C ASP A 39 9.99 4.43 -17.42
N LEU A 40 10.70 4.64 -18.52
CA LEU A 40 10.22 4.31 -19.87
C LEU A 40 10.09 2.80 -20.11
N ASP A 41 10.88 1.98 -19.41
CA ASP A 41 10.88 0.53 -19.60
C ASP A 41 9.81 -0.15 -18.72
N ARG A 42 9.42 0.50 -17.63
CA ARG A 42 8.48 -0.03 -16.63
C ARG A 42 7.09 0.62 -16.67
N GLY A 43 6.92 1.68 -17.43
CA GLY A 43 5.64 2.39 -17.56
C GLY A 43 5.23 3.10 -16.26
N LEU A 44 3.92 3.21 -16.04
CA LEU A 44 3.32 3.91 -14.90
C LEU A 44 3.61 3.18 -13.58
N GLN A 45 4.19 3.88 -12.60
CA GLN A 45 4.62 3.31 -11.32
C GLN A 45 4.02 4.01 -10.10
N TRP A 46 3.67 3.21 -9.09
CA TRP A 46 3.28 3.72 -7.77
C TRP A 46 4.28 4.73 -7.18
N GLY A 47 5.55 4.33 -7.04
CA GLY A 47 6.53 5.14 -6.32
C GLY A 47 6.96 6.39 -7.09
N ALA A 48 7.19 6.26 -8.40
CA ALA A 48 7.78 7.32 -9.20
C ALA A 48 6.74 8.27 -9.82
N ASP A 49 5.52 7.79 -10.08
CA ASP A 49 4.50 8.58 -10.77
C ASP A 49 3.30 8.90 -9.88
N ALA A 50 2.78 7.92 -9.13
CA ALA A 50 1.60 8.13 -8.27
C ALA A 50 1.91 8.97 -7.02
N ILE A 51 2.98 8.63 -6.28
CA ILE A 51 3.32 9.33 -5.03
C ILE A 51 3.60 10.82 -5.25
N PRO A 52 4.43 11.26 -6.22
CA PRO A 52 4.64 12.68 -6.44
C PRO A 52 3.37 13.43 -6.88
N ALA A 53 2.46 12.77 -7.62
CA ALA A 53 1.17 13.36 -7.98
C ALA A 53 0.28 13.62 -6.76
N LEU A 54 0.29 12.71 -5.78
CA LEU A 54 -0.45 12.86 -4.53
C LEU A 54 0.10 13.97 -3.61
N LEU A 55 1.29 14.50 -3.89
CA LEU A 55 1.93 15.59 -3.13
C LEU A 55 1.66 16.96 -3.76
N GLY A 56 0.41 17.42 -3.61
CA GLY A 56 0.00 18.80 -3.87
C GLY A 56 -0.22 19.17 -5.33
N LEU A 57 -0.33 18.19 -6.24
CA LEU A 57 -0.59 18.42 -7.67
C LEU A 57 -2.00 18.01 -8.12
N PHE A 58 -2.89 17.83 -7.16
CA PHE A 58 -4.11 17.07 -7.39
C PHE A 58 -5.36 17.93 -7.30
N ARG A 59 -6.31 17.65 -8.20
CA ARG A 59 -7.74 17.92 -7.95
C ARG A 59 -8.38 16.63 -7.52
N VAL A 60 -9.11 16.68 -6.41
CA VAL A 60 -9.81 15.55 -5.82
C VAL A 60 -11.30 15.77 -6.01
N GLU A 61 -12.00 14.74 -6.48
CA GLU A 61 -13.44 14.69 -6.65
C GLU A 61 -13.98 13.50 -5.86
N GLN A 62 -15.16 13.66 -5.26
CA GLN A 62 -15.84 12.54 -4.62
C GLN A 62 -16.37 11.60 -5.71
N ASP A 63 -16.08 10.31 -5.58
CA ASP A 63 -16.69 9.30 -6.43
C ASP A 63 -18.11 9.02 -5.95
N THR A 64 -19.06 9.04 -6.89
CA THR A 64 -20.48 8.82 -6.61
C THR A 64 -21.02 7.55 -7.26
N ARG A 65 -20.14 6.76 -7.88
CA ARG A 65 -20.49 5.44 -8.43
C ARG A 65 -20.94 4.50 -7.30
N GLU A 66 -21.95 3.68 -7.57
CA GLU A 66 -22.60 2.85 -6.54
C GLU A 66 -21.68 1.76 -5.95
N ASP A 67 -20.68 1.33 -6.72
CA ASP A 67 -19.64 0.37 -6.31
C ASP A 67 -18.48 1.01 -5.52
N HIS A 68 -18.44 2.35 -5.46
CA HIS A 68 -17.44 3.14 -4.72
C HIS A 68 -18.07 4.24 -3.84
N PRO A 69 -18.98 3.90 -2.89
CA PRO A 69 -19.75 4.90 -2.14
C PRO A 69 -18.91 5.79 -1.19
N ASP A 70 -17.71 5.34 -0.82
CA ASP A 70 -16.71 6.10 -0.04
C ASP A 70 -15.46 6.45 -0.88
N GLY A 71 -15.57 6.30 -2.20
CA GLY A 71 -14.47 6.46 -3.15
C GLY A 71 -14.16 7.91 -3.47
N TRP A 72 -12.92 8.12 -3.88
CA TRP A 72 -12.39 9.39 -4.33
C TRP A 72 -11.58 9.15 -5.59
N VAL A 73 -11.67 10.12 -6.50
CA VAL A 73 -10.84 10.16 -7.69
C VAL A 73 -10.04 11.43 -7.63
N GLY A 74 -8.85 11.41 -8.19
CA GLY A 74 -8.34 12.69 -8.63
C GLY A 74 -7.38 12.63 -9.79
N PHE A 75 -6.94 13.83 -10.14
CA PHE A 75 -6.30 14.13 -11.40
C PHE A 75 -5.07 15.01 -11.20
N ALA A 76 -3.98 14.67 -11.87
CA ALA A 76 -2.75 15.44 -11.95
C ALA A 76 -2.18 15.50 -13.37
N ARG A 77 -1.35 16.50 -13.64
CA ARG A 77 -0.48 16.55 -14.83
C ARG A 77 0.84 15.86 -14.55
N HIS A 78 1.31 15.04 -15.49
CA HIS A 78 2.65 14.46 -15.43
C HIS A 78 3.68 15.35 -16.16
N TRP A 79 4.90 15.44 -15.63
CA TRP A 79 5.94 16.34 -16.15
C TRP A 79 6.44 15.98 -17.57
N ARG A 80 6.31 14.71 -17.98
CA ARG A 80 6.58 14.27 -19.37
C ARG A 80 5.41 14.47 -20.32
N GLY A 81 4.35 15.17 -19.88
CA GLY A 81 3.09 15.28 -20.60
C GLY A 81 2.10 14.18 -20.24
N GLY A 82 0.84 14.39 -20.62
CA GLY A 82 -0.27 13.52 -20.22
C GLY A 82 -0.83 13.81 -18.84
N THR A 83 -1.66 12.90 -18.38
CA THR A 83 -2.45 13.03 -17.16
C THR A 83 -2.38 11.75 -16.35
N VAL A 84 -2.43 11.88 -15.03
CA VAL A 84 -2.53 10.75 -14.10
C VAL A 84 -3.86 10.86 -13.37
N ARG A 85 -4.61 9.76 -13.39
CA ARG A 85 -5.81 9.54 -12.57
C ARG A 85 -5.48 8.53 -11.49
N LEU A 86 -5.91 8.78 -10.26
CA LEU A 86 -5.86 7.81 -9.17
C LEU A 86 -7.24 7.66 -8.57
N ASP A 87 -7.65 6.41 -8.36
CA ASP A 87 -8.88 6.05 -7.67
C ASP A 87 -8.48 5.49 -6.29
N PHE A 88 -9.14 5.92 -5.23
CA PHE A 88 -8.76 5.55 -3.87
C PHE A 88 -9.90 5.68 -2.87
N ASP A 89 -9.85 4.85 -1.85
CA ASP A 89 -10.79 4.85 -0.73
C ASP A 89 -10.14 5.41 0.54
N LEU A 90 -10.95 5.98 1.43
CA LEU A 90 -10.53 6.35 2.78
C LEU A 90 -10.92 5.26 3.77
N PHE A 91 -9.95 4.49 4.23
CA PHE A 91 -10.15 3.45 5.23
C PHE A 91 -9.96 4.01 6.64
N ALA A 92 -11.04 4.11 7.42
CA ALA A 92 -10.98 4.46 8.85
C ALA A 92 -10.74 3.20 9.69
N ALA A 93 -9.48 2.96 10.09
CA ALA A 93 -9.19 1.87 11.01
C ALA A 93 -9.80 2.18 12.40
N PRO A 94 -10.38 1.19 13.10
CA PRO A 94 -11.08 1.40 14.38
C PRO A 94 -10.27 2.14 15.45
N ASP A 95 -8.96 1.88 15.50
CA ASP A 95 -8.04 2.42 16.51
C ASP A 95 -7.16 3.56 15.99
N ALA A 96 -7.42 4.07 14.78
CA ALA A 96 -6.64 5.14 14.17
C ALA A 96 -7.38 6.48 14.20
N ALA A 97 -6.68 7.54 14.62
CA ALA A 97 -7.21 8.90 14.59
C ALA A 97 -7.40 9.42 13.15
N ASP A 98 -6.54 8.98 12.23
CA ASP A 98 -6.56 9.39 10.82
C ASP A 98 -6.84 8.18 9.92
N PRO A 99 -7.59 8.37 8.81
CA PRO A 99 -7.82 7.32 7.84
C PRO A 99 -6.54 6.96 7.08
N VAL A 100 -6.54 5.80 6.44
CA VAL A 100 -5.55 5.38 5.46
C VAL A 100 -6.15 5.55 4.06
N LEU A 101 -5.43 6.26 3.19
CA LEU A 101 -5.73 6.34 1.78
C LEU A 101 -5.28 5.04 1.10
N VAL A 102 -6.25 4.31 0.53
CA VAL A 102 -6.01 3.03 -0.15
C VAL A 102 -6.23 3.25 -1.65
N VAL A 103 -5.15 3.33 -2.42
CA VAL A 103 -5.23 3.50 -3.87
C VAL A 103 -5.59 2.19 -4.55
N THR A 104 -6.74 2.17 -5.20
CA THR A 104 -7.34 1.01 -5.85
C THR A 104 -7.06 0.95 -7.34
N ALA A 105 -6.82 2.09 -7.99
CA ALA A 105 -6.34 2.14 -9.37
C ALA A 105 -5.44 3.33 -9.66
N ILE A 106 -4.55 3.17 -10.63
CA ILE A 106 -3.81 4.26 -11.27
C ILE A 106 -3.96 4.17 -12.79
N ALA A 107 -4.22 5.30 -13.43
CA ALA A 107 -4.36 5.38 -14.88
C ALA A 107 -3.57 6.55 -15.45
N GLY A 108 -2.98 6.35 -16.62
CA GLY A 108 -2.19 7.35 -17.32
C GLY A 108 -2.70 7.65 -18.72
N ARG A 109 -3.20 8.86 -18.98
CA ARG A 109 -3.85 9.20 -20.26
C ARG A 109 -3.12 10.29 -21.03
N ALA A 110 -3.18 10.22 -22.35
CA ALA A 110 -2.65 11.28 -23.21
C ALA A 110 -3.47 12.56 -23.05
N GLY A 111 -2.81 13.72 -23.01
CA GLY A 111 -3.53 15.00 -22.90
C GLY A 111 -2.66 16.15 -22.43
N GLU A 112 -2.61 17.22 -23.24
CA GLU A 112 -1.91 18.48 -22.93
C GLU A 112 -2.89 19.63 -22.61
N GLY A 113 -4.16 19.51 -23.04
CA GLY A 113 -5.26 20.43 -22.71
C GLY A 113 -6.10 19.93 -21.54
N THR A 114 -7.25 20.55 -21.25
CA THR A 114 -8.17 20.13 -20.17
C THR A 114 -8.32 18.62 -20.10
N ILE A 115 -8.26 18.05 -18.89
CA ILE A 115 -8.43 16.62 -18.71
C ILE A 115 -9.90 16.31 -18.94
N VAL A 116 -10.19 15.44 -19.90
CA VAL A 116 -11.55 14.94 -20.12
C VAL A 116 -11.62 13.54 -19.58
N ASP A 117 -12.41 13.37 -18.52
CA ASP A 117 -12.67 12.08 -17.91
C ASP A 117 -14.06 11.58 -18.34
N GLU A 118 -14.20 10.29 -18.59
CA GLU A 118 -15.46 9.71 -19.05
C GLU A 118 -16.59 9.86 -18.02
N GLU A 119 -16.24 9.88 -16.73
CA GLU A 119 -17.19 9.90 -15.62
C GLU A 119 -17.38 11.31 -15.07
N PHE A 120 -16.30 12.10 -15.00
CA PHE A 120 -16.33 13.43 -14.41
C PHE A 120 -16.38 14.57 -15.44
N GLY A 121 -16.26 14.27 -16.74
CA GLY A 121 -16.26 15.25 -17.81
C GLY A 121 -15.00 16.13 -17.78
N ASP A 122 -15.18 17.43 -18.01
CA ASP A 122 -14.06 18.38 -18.07
C ASP A 122 -13.52 18.69 -16.68
N ILE A 123 -12.32 18.21 -16.40
CA ILE A 123 -11.57 18.50 -15.18
C ILE A 123 -10.62 19.67 -15.45
N ASP A 124 -10.97 20.81 -14.88
CA ASP A 124 -10.12 22.00 -14.82
C ASP A 124 -8.99 21.78 -13.81
N LEU A 125 -7.78 21.65 -14.34
CA LEU A 125 -6.51 21.71 -13.61
C LEU A 125 -5.71 22.91 -14.11
N PRO A 126 -4.79 23.47 -13.29
CA PRO A 126 -3.84 24.44 -13.79
C PRO A 126 -3.16 23.94 -15.07
N ASN A 127 -3.12 24.79 -16.10
CA ASN A 127 -2.42 24.48 -17.35
C ASN A 127 -0.89 24.42 -17.19
N GLU A 128 -0.38 24.75 -16.01
CA GLU A 128 1.03 24.64 -15.68
C GLU A 128 1.38 23.17 -15.41
N ILE A 129 2.15 22.59 -16.33
CA ILE A 129 2.71 21.25 -16.18
C ILE A 129 3.90 21.37 -15.22
N PRO A 130 3.98 20.53 -14.17
CA PRO A 130 5.13 20.56 -13.26
C PRO A 130 6.41 20.25 -14.03
N THR A 131 7.49 20.94 -13.66
CA THR A 131 8.82 20.64 -14.16
C THR A 131 9.35 19.31 -13.60
N GLN A 132 10.34 18.73 -14.27
CA GLN A 132 11.05 17.54 -13.74
C GLN A 132 11.66 17.82 -12.36
N GLU A 133 12.22 19.02 -12.15
CA GLU A 133 12.85 19.40 -10.88
C GLU A 133 11.84 19.45 -9.72
N GLU A 134 10.65 20.00 -9.96
CA GLU A 134 9.58 20.00 -8.97
C GLU A 134 9.08 18.59 -8.68
N TRP A 135 8.99 17.73 -9.70
CA TRP A 135 8.63 16.32 -9.54
C TRP A 135 9.64 15.57 -8.67
N GLU A 136 10.94 15.69 -8.98
CA GLU A 136 12.02 15.09 -8.20
C GLU A 136 12.09 15.65 -6.78
N THR A 137 11.74 16.92 -6.59
CA THR A 137 11.69 17.54 -5.26
C THR A 137 10.61 16.87 -4.40
N ARG A 138 9.43 16.58 -4.96
CA ARG A 138 8.35 15.87 -4.25
C ARG A 138 8.76 14.46 -3.87
N ASP A 139 9.36 13.70 -4.79
CA ASP A 139 9.87 12.36 -4.48
C ASP A 139 10.92 12.41 -3.35
N LYS A 140 11.90 13.31 -3.44
CA LYS A 140 12.91 13.48 -2.38
C LYS A 140 12.29 13.82 -1.01
N GLN A 141 11.26 14.66 -0.98
CA GLN A 141 10.52 14.98 0.25
C GLN A 141 9.85 13.73 0.84
N TYR A 142 9.18 12.93 0.01
CA TYR A 142 8.58 11.67 0.42
C TYR A 142 9.62 10.68 0.95
N GLN A 143 10.70 10.44 0.21
CA GLN A 143 11.77 9.53 0.63
C GLN A 143 12.42 9.99 1.94
N ALA A 144 12.61 11.30 2.13
CA ALA A 144 13.14 11.85 3.36
C ALA A 144 12.20 11.61 4.55
N ALA A 145 10.89 11.79 4.38
CA ALA A 145 9.89 11.51 5.41
C ALA A 145 9.86 10.02 5.81
N ARG A 146 10.05 9.11 4.85
CA ARG A 146 10.05 7.65 5.08
C ARG A 146 11.35 7.09 5.65
N ARG A 147 12.46 7.84 5.59
CA ARG A 147 13.81 7.30 5.86
C ARG A 147 13.98 6.69 7.25
N LYS A 148 13.22 7.18 8.23
CA LYS A 148 13.27 6.72 9.63
C LYS A 148 11.87 6.43 10.15
N ASP A 149 11.00 5.91 9.30
CA ASP A 149 9.62 5.64 9.68
C ASP A 149 9.57 4.55 10.78
N ASP A 150 9.56 5.02 12.02
CA ASP A 150 9.51 4.24 13.24
C ASP A 150 8.07 4.08 13.77
N THR A 151 7.10 4.71 13.09
CA THR A 151 5.71 4.78 13.54
C THR A 151 4.99 3.44 13.42
N ASP A 152 3.99 3.23 14.30
CA ASP A 152 3.06 2.11 14.21
C ASP A 152 2.21 2.23 12.95
N GLY A 153 2.36 1.27 12.05
CA GLY A 153 1.61 1.12 10.81
C GLY A 153 0.46 0.12 10.91
N GLY A 154 0.01 -0.26 12.11
CA GLY A 154 -1.08 -1.21 12.33
C GLY A 154 -2.37 -0.83 11.59
N ALA A 155 -2.69 0.46 11.50
CA ALA A 155 -3.82 0.95 10.70
C ALA A 155 -3.62 0.67 9.20
N ALA A 156 -2.39 0.82 8.69
CA ALA A 156 -2.06 0.52 7.29
C ALA A 156 -2.08 -1.00 7.02
N VAL A 157 -1.65 -1.82 7.97
CA VAL A 157 -1.79 -3.29 7.88
C VAL A 157 -3.27 -3.69 7.85
N THR A 158 -4.09 -3.12 8.74
CA THR A 158 -5.54 -3.35 8.76
C THR A 158 -6.19 -2.94 7.45
N ALA A 159 -5.84 -1.76 6.91
CA ALA A 159 -6.32 -1.28 5.62
C ALA A 159 -5.89 -2.21 4.46
N TYR A 160 -4.65 -2.68 4.48
CA TYR A 160 -4.12 -3.61 3.49
C TYR A 160 -4.90 -4.94 3.49
N ILE A 161 -5.14 -5.49 4.69
CA ILE A 161 -5.91 -6.73 4.87
C ILE A 161 -7.36 -6.54 4.39
N ALA A 162 -8.00 -5.43 4.78
CA ALA A 162 -9.38 -5.14 4.36
C ALA A 162 -9.53 -5.01 2.84
N ALA A 163 -8.48 -4.55 2.15
CA ALA A 163 -8.44 -4.43 0.69
C ALA A 163 -8.13 -5.74 -0.05
N LEU A 164 -7.85 -6.84 0.64
CA LEU A 164 -7.67 -8.14 0.00
C LEU A 164 -9.01 -8.72 -0.47
N PRO A 165 -9.07 -9.30 -1.68
CA PRO A 165 -10.28 -9.95 -2.16
C PRO A 165 -10.41 -11.40 -1.65
N GLY A 166 -11.64 -11.79 -1.30
CA GLY A 166 -12.02 -13.17 -1.04
C GLY A 166 -11.19 -13.86 0.06
N TRP A 167 -10.89 -15.15 -0.14
CA TRP A 167 -10.22 -16.01 0.85
C TRP A 167 -8.84 -15.50 1.30
N LYS A 168 -8.17 -14.67 0.49
CA LYS A 168 -6.85 -14.10 0.84
C LYS A 168 -6.96 -13.15 2.03
N ARG A 169 -8.09 -12.46 2.15
CA ARG A 169 -8.40 -11.63 3.31
C ARG A 169 -8.52 -12.48 4.56
N ASP A 170 -9.27 -13.59 4.48
CA ASP A 170 -9.47 -14.49 5.63
C ASP A 170 -8.14 -15.05 6.14
N VAL A 171 -7.25 -15.50 5.24
CA VAL A 171 -5.90 -15.98 5.61
C VAL A 171 -5.07 -14.85 6.25
N ALA A 172 -5.13 -13.64 5.72
CA ALA A 172 -4.37 -12.51 6.25
C ALA A 172 -4.91 -12.01 7.60
N GLU A 173 -6.23 -12.02 7.80
CA GLU A 173 -6.88 -11.70 9.09
C GLU A 173 -6.50 -12.73 10.16
N GLN A 174 -6.55 -14.03 9.82
CA GLN A 174 -6.11 -15.10 10.73
C GLN A 174 -4.62 -14.96 11.09
N PHE A 175 -3.78 -14.64 10.12
CA PHE A 175 -2.36 -14.45 10.37
C PHE A 175 -2.07 -13.22 11.24
N ASP A 176 -2.69 -12.07 10.99
CA ASP A 176 -2.54 -10.87 11.85
C ASP A 176 -2.99 -11.18 13.28
N GLU A 177 -4.11 -11.90 13.46
CA GLU A 177 -4.60 -12.27 14.78
C GLU A 177 -3.64 -13.21 15.53
N ILE A 178 -3.11 -14.25 14.86
CA ILE A 178 -2.10 -15.15 15.44
C ILE A 178 -0.87 -14.34 15.86
N VAL A 179 -0.38 -13.45 14.99
CA VAL A 179 0.83 -12.66 15.29
C VAL A 179 0.62 -11.77 16.51
N ARG A 180 -0.52 -11.07 16.61
CA ARG A 180 -0.85 -10.22 17.76
C ARG A 180 -1.08 -11.02 19.04
N SER A 181 -1.61 -12.24 18.94
CA SER A 181 -1.80 -13.14 20.09
C SER A 181 -0.47 -13.62 20.66
N GLU A 182 0.44 -14.07 19.79
CA GLU A 182 1.73 -14.62 20.21
C GLU A 182 2.74 -13.55 20.60
N VAL A 183 2.63 -12.34 20.02
CA VAL A 183 3.51 -11.20 20.28
C VAL A 183 2.66 -9.96 20.58
N PRO A 184 2.23 -9.75 21.84
CA PRO A 184 1.30 -8.67 22.20
C PRO A 184 1.81 -7.26 21.88
N ASP A 185 3.12 -7.03 21.97
CA ASP A 185 3.77 -5.74 21.68
C ASP A 185 4.33 -5.71 20.24
N VAL A 186 3.74 -6.48 19.32
CA VAL A 186 4.21 -6.56 17.94
C VAL A 186 4.14 -5.21 17.24
N ARG A 187 5.27 -4.82 16.65
CA ARG A 187 5.34 -3.69 15.73
C ARG A 187 4.83 -4.12 14.35
N ARG A 188 3.94 -3.32 13.77
CA ARG A 188 3.33 -3.60 12.45
C ARG A 188 3.58 -2.45 11.48
N ALA A 189 3.82 -2.76 10.21
CA ALA A 189 3.95 -1.74 9.17
C ALA A 189 3.67 -2.31 7.77
N VAL A 190 3.22 -1.46 6.84
CA VAL A 190 3.26 -1.79 5.41
C VAL A 190 4.55 -1.23 4.83
N LYS A 191 5.39 -2.11 4.28
CA LYS A 191 6.68 -1.76 3.66
C LYS A 191 6.81 -2.43 2.31
N TRP A 192 7.31 -1.69 1.34
CA TRP A 192 7.46 -2.18 -0.05
C TRP A 192 6.17 -2.84 -0.57
N HIS A 193 5.00 -2.31 -0.15
CA HIS A 193 3.67 -2.80 -0.51
C HIS A 193 3.27 -4.15 0.10
N GLN A 194 3.86 -4.51 1.24
CA GLN A 194 3.60 -5.75 1.95
C GLN A 194 3.54 -5.49 3.46
N PRO A 195 2.64 -6.14 4.22
CA PRO A 195 2.65 -6.08 5.67
C PRO A 195 3.85 -6.79 6.28
N PHE A 196 4.43 -6.18 7.30
CA PHE A 196 5.56 -6.67 8.09
C PHE A 196 5.23 -6.60 9.58
N TYR A 197 5.79 -7.56 10.31
CA TYR A 197 5.67 -7.74 11.76
C TYR A 197 7.06 -7.84 12.38
N GLY A 198 7.27 -7.13 13.48
CA GLY A 198 8.56 -7.00 14.12
C GLY A 198 8.47 -6.80 15.62
N VAL A 199 9.63 -6.83 16.26
CA VAL A 199 9.80 -6.49 17.67
C VAL A 199 10.56 -5.18 17.74
N GLU A 200 10.08 -4.24 18.54
CA GLU A 200 10.71 -2.92 18.69
C GLU A 200 12.19 -3.06 19.04
N ASP A 201 13.03 -2.29 18.35
CA ASP A 201 14.50 -2.30 18.45
C ASP A 201 15.23 -3.64 18.17
N GLN A 202 14.50 -4.69 17.76
CA GLN A 202 15.07 -6.03 17.49
C GLN A 202 14.93 -6.47 16.03
N GLY A 203 14.06 -5.83 15.26
CA GLY A 203 13.91 -6.07 13.83
C GLY A 203 12.60 -6.75 13.45
N TRP A 204 12.54 -7.22 12.21
CA TRP A 204 11.34 -7.81 11.59
C TRP A 204 11.49 -9.32 11.51
N PHE A 205 10.45 -10.01 11.95
CA PHE A 205 10.44 -11.47 12.01
C PHE A 205 9.42 -12.11 11.08
N ALA A 206 8.43 -11.36 10.59
CA ALA A 206 7.45 -11.92 9.66
C ALA A 206 6.93 -10.88 8.66
N SER A 207 6.41 -11.37 7.55
CA SER A 207 5.66 -10.61 6.55
C SER A 207 4.72 -11.52 5.79
N PHE A 208 3.79 -10.95 5.03
CA PHE A 208 3.04 -11.74 4.06
C PHE A 208 2.86 -11.02 2.73
N SER A 209 2.61 -11.81 1.69
CA SER A 209 2.41 -11.35 0.32
C SER A 209 1.22 -12.06 -0.31
N ALA A 210 0.28 -11.29 -0.85
CA ALA A 210 -0.84 -11.84 -1.62
C ALA A 210 -0.47 -11.91 -3.10
N PHE A 211 -0.39 -13.12 -3.65
CA PHE A 211 -0.22 -13.37 -5.07
C PHE A 211 -1.56 -13.72 -5.72
N SER A 212 -1.58 -13.89 -7.04
CA SER A 212 -2.80 -14.27 -7.76
C SER A 212 -3.37 -15.60 -7.29
N LYS A 213 -2.52 -16.59 -6.96
CA LYS A 213 -2.92 -17.96 -6.62
C LYS A 213 -2.70 -18.39 -5.17
N HIS A 214 -1.86 -17.68 -4.42
CA HIS A 214 -1.54 -18.04 -3.04
C HIS A 214 -1.31 -16.80 -2.16
N VAL A 215 -1.43 -16.96 -0.85
CA VAL A 215 -0.89 -16.03 0.15
C VAL A 215 0.38 -16.65 0.71
N LYS A 216 1.50 -15.93 0.62
CA LYS A 216 2.78 -16.38 1.16
C LYS A 216 3.00 -15.75 2.53
N LEU A 217 3.08 -16.57 3.57
CA LEU A 217 3.50 -16.16 4.91
C LEU A 217 5.00 -16.40 5.01
N THR A 218 5.76 -15.34 5.29
CA THR A 218 7.22 -15.39 5.36
C THR A 218 7.67 -15.10 6.78
N PHE A 219 8.60 -15.89 7.27
CA PHE A 219 9.30 -15.73 8.54
C PHE A 219 10.76 -15.42 8.25
N VAL A 220 11.30 -14.46 8.98
CA VAL A 220 12.63 -13.91 8.78
C VAL A 220 13.40 -14.01 10.09
N CYS A 221 14.28 -15.00 10.16
CA CYS A 221 15.03 -15.36 11.37
C CYS A 221 16.40 -15.91 10.99
N GLU A 222 17.38 -15.82 11.89
CA GLU A 222 18.75 -16.29 11.63
C GLU A 222 18.89 -17.81 11.77
N SER A 223 17.89 -18.46 12.38
CA SER A 223 17.85 -19.89 12.69
C SER A 223 16.72 -20.64 11.95
N TYR A 224 16.85 -21.96 11.86
CA TYR A 224 15.78 -22.82 11.31
C TYR A 224 14.58 -22.84 12.26
N LEU A 225 13.40 -22.70 11.69
CA LEU A 225 12.16 -22.93 12.41
C LEU A 225 11.90 -24.43 12.50
N GLU A 226 11.28 -24.86 13.60
CA GLU A 226 10.96 -26.26 13.85
C GLU A 226 9.43 -26.48 13.95
N PRO A 227 8.86 -27.40 13.14
CA PRO A 227 9.44 -27.97 11.92
C PRO A 227 9.75 -26.91 10.86
N GLU A 228 10.62 -27.22 9.90
CA GLU A 228 10.96 -26.29 8.82
C GLU A 228 9.74 -26.01 7.93
N PRO A 229 9.40 -24.73 7.66
CA PRO A 229 8.37 -24.38 6.69
C PRO A 229 8.71 -24.92 5.29
N PRO A 230 7.70 -25.30 4.49
CA PRO A 230 7.91 -26.04 3.25
C PRO A 230 8.48 -25.20 2.09
N SER A 231 8.49 -23.87 2.18
CA SER A 231 8.94 -22.96 1.13
C SER A 231 9.92 -21.90 1.66
N GLY A 232 10.50 -21.12 0.75
CA GLY A 232 11.43 -20.04 1.08
C GLY A 232 12.91 -20.41 0.88
N THR A 233 13.79 -19.51 1.35
CA THR A 233 15.23 -19.67 1.32
C THR A 233 15.72 -19.75 2.76
N ALA A 234 15.99 -20.97 3.22
CA ALA A 234 16.43 -21.20 4.58
C ALA A 234 17.90 -20.76 4.80
N PRO A 235 18.26 -20.36 6.04
CA PRO A 235 17.35 -20.12 7.17
C PRO A 235 16.70 -18.73 7.13
N ASP A 236 17.34 -17.75 6.48
CA ASP A 236 17.02 -16.32 6.56
C ASP A 236 15.58 -15.94 6.18
N ARG A 237 14.93 -16.70 5.29
CA ARG A 237 13.56 -16.42 4.80
C ARG A 237 12.77 -17.71 4.57
N GLN A 238 12.30 -18.32 5.64
CA GLN A 238 11.44 -19.50 5.58
C GLN A 238 9.97 -19.10 5.37
N ALA A 239 9.19 -19.92 4.68
CA ALA A 239 7.84 -19.54 4.32
C ALA A 239 6.89 -20.73 4.12
N ILE A 240 5.60 -20.41 4.12
CA ILE A 240 4.53 -21.29 3.66
C ILE A 240 3.67 -20.53 2.67
N ASP A 241 3.28 -21.22 1.59
CA ASP A 241 2.38 -20.70 0.58
C ASP A 241 1.02 -21.36 0.81
N ILE A 242 -0.02 -20.56 1.07
CA ILE A 242 -1.39 -21.00 1.34
C ILE A 242 -2.23 -20.75 0.08
N GLU A 243 -2.80 -21.80 -0.50
CA GLU A 243 -3.73 -21.72 -1.62
C GLU A 243 -5.19 -21.67 -1.13
N GLU A 244 -6.14 -21.38 -2.05
CA GLU A 244 -7.56 -21.19 -1.73
C GLU A 244 -8.21 -22.39 -1.03
N THR A 245 -7.75 -23.60 -1.36
CA THR A 245 -8.30 -24.85 -0.82
C THR A 245 -7.60 -25.31 0.46
N ASP A 246 -6.52 -24.65 0.85
CA ASP A 246 -5.74 -25.02 2.01
C ASP A 246 -6.42 -24.54 3.30
N THR A 247 -6.14 -25.23 4.40
CA THR A 247 -6.53 -24.79 5.73
C THR A 247 -5.27 -24.37 6.48
N LEU A 248 -5.29 -23.19 7.09
CA LEU A 248 -4.18 -22.70 7.89
C LEU A 248 -4.09 -23.53 9.18
N ASP A 249 -2.96 -24.21 9.41
CA ASP A 249 -2.67 -24.84 10.70
C ASP A 249 -2.25 -23.75 11.70
N GLU A 250 -3.24 -23.18 12.39
CA GLU A 250 -3.05 -22.05 13.31
C GLU A 250 -2.03 -22.37 14.41
N ALA A 251 -2.02 -23.60 14.93
CA ALA A 251 -1.09 -24.00 15.99
C ALA A 251 0.35 -24.05 15.49
N GLN A 252 0.55 -24.56 14.27
CA GLN A 252 1.86 -24.60 13.64
C GLN A 252 2.35 -23.19 13.30
N VAL A 253 1.48 -22.33 12.75
CA VAL A 253 1.82 -20.94 12.41
C VAL A 253 2.15 -20.14 13.68
N ALA A 254 1.38 -20.29 14.76
CA ALA A 254 1.68 -19.67 16.05
C ALA A 254 3.05 -20.11 16.59
N SER A 255 3.41 -21.38 16.42
CA SER A 255 4.73 -21.88 16.81
C SER A 255 5.86 -21.24 16.01
N TRP A 256 5.69 -21.04 14.69
CA TRP A 256 6.67 -20.35 13.85
C TRP A 256 6.78 -18.86 14.17
N VAL A 257 5.65 -18.19 14.45
CA VAL A 257 5.64 -16.79 14.88
C VAL A 257 6.47 -16.61 16.14
N ARG A 258 6.26 -17.43 17.18
CA ARG A 258 7.04 -17.33 18.42
C ARG A 258 8.53 -17.53 18.18
N GLN A 259 8.90 -18.56 17.44
CA GLN A 259 10.30 -18.86 17.13
C GLN A 259 10.97 -17.72 16.34
N ALA A 260 10.30 -17.18 15.32
CA ALA A 260 10.83 -16.08 14.54
C ALA A 260 10.94 -14.78 15.35
N ALA A 261 9.98 -14.52 16.25
CA ALA A 261 9.99 -13.34 17.11
C ALA A 261 11.08 -13.40 18.20
N ASP A 262 11.48 -14.60 18.64
CA ASP A 262 12.59 -14.80 19.59
C ASP A 262 13.97 -14.53 18.93
N ASP A 263 14.07 -14.63 17.61
CA ASP A 263 15.31 -14.42 16.83
C ASP A 263 15.04 -13.65 15.52
N PRO A 264 14.64 -12.36 15.57
CA PRO A 264 14.31 -11.60 14.36
C PRO A 264 15.52 -11.40 13.44
N GLY A 265 15.38 -11.77 12.17
CA GLY A 265 16.50 -11.82 11.22
C GLY A 265 16.69 -10.59 10.33
N MET A 266 15.85 -9.55 10.45
CA MET A 266 15.93 -8.38 9.57
C MET A 266 15.96 -7.04 10.32
N ASN A 267 17.12 -6.39 10.26
CA ASN A 267 17.38 -5.08 10.85
C ASN A 267 17.55 -4.01 9.75
N TRP A 268 16.79 -2.92 9.82
CA TRP A 268 16.96 -1.74 8.96
C TRP A 268 16.63 -0.44 9.70
#